data_AF-A0A6N8XU18-F1
#
_entry.id   AF-A0A6N8XU18-F1
#
_cell.length_a   1.000
_cell.length_b   1.000
_cell.length_c   1.000
_cell.angle_alpha   90.00
_cell.angle_beta   90.00
_cell.angle_gamma   90.00
#
_symmetry.space_group_name_H-M   'P 1'
#
loop_
_entity.id
_entity.type
_entity.pdbx_description
1 polymer ?
#
loop_
_entity_poly.entity_id
_entity_poly.type
_entity_poly.pdbx_seq_one_letter_code
_entity_poly.pdbx_strand_id
1 'polypeptide(L)'
;MTRLKFSFAAAAAASVLAFSPAQAELVIATVGPMTGQYASFGEQMRRGAEQAVKDLNAAGGVLGQKVKLEIGDDACDPKQAVAVAKKLVSQKVVFVGGHFCSGSSIPASKVYTAGRVLQISPASTNPKLTDEGGPNVFRVCGRDDQQGVVAGTFLHKNYPGKKVAFLHDKTAYGKGLMDATLENYQKAGGKAAMVEAYTAGEKDYTALVSKMKAAGIDVFYLGGYHTEGALMIRQAHEMGYKPQLVSGDALVTDEFWKIAGNAGEGVLMTFSPDPRKNAVAAPVVAKFKAQKYEPEGYTLYTYGAIQAWAAAVTKAGSTDLAKVVKVLRSEQFDTVLGKIGFDKKGDVTAPGYVWYVWSKGTYDYAK
;
A
#
# COMPACT_ATOMS: atom_id res chain seq x y z
N MET A 1 53.05 -70.65 26.03
CA MET A 1 51.88 -70.08 26.75
C MET A 1 52.47 -69.03 27.69
N THR A 2 52.17 -67.72 27.71
CA THR A 2 50.87 -67.05 27.63
C THR A 2 51.10 -65.53 27.45
N ARG A 3 50.49 -64.97 26.40
CA ARG A 3 49.82 -63.66 26.21
C ARG A 3 50.47 -62.32 26.67
N LEU A 4 50.78 -61.53 25.63
CA LEU A 4 50.79 -60.07 25.53
C LEU A 4 49.47 -59.42 26.04
N LYS A 5 49.55 -58.30 26.76
CA LYS A 5 48.46 -57.32 26.87
C LYS A 5 49.01 -55.88 26.92
N PHE A 6 48.78 -55.16 25.81
CA PHE A 6 48.81 -53.71 25.73
C PHE A 6 47.58 -53.14 26.46
N SER A 7 47.75 -52.05 27.22
CA SER A 7 46.65 -51.23 27.72
C SER A 7 46.79 -49.82 27.13
N PHE A 8 45.92 -49.54 26.17
CA PHE A 8 45.71 -48.25 25.51
C PHE A 8 44.97 -47.30 26.47
N ALA A 9 45.46 -46.06 26.58
CA ALA A 9 44.73 -44.94 27.16
C ALA A 9 43.64 -44.48 26.18
N ALA A 10 42.38 -44.48 26.61
CA ALA A 10 41.25 -43.96 25.83
C ALA A 10 40.83 -42.59 26.40
N ALA A 11 41.12 -41.52 25.67
CA ALA A 11 40.56 -40.20 25.90
C ALA A 11 39.13 -40.17 25.34
N ALA A 12 38.13 -40.09 26.21
CA ALA A 12 36.74 -39.91 25.81
C ALA A 12 36.48 -38.42 25.54
N ALA A 13 36.43 -38.03 24.27
CA ALA A 13 35.94 -36.71 23.86
C ALA A 13 34.41 -36.69 24.00
N ALA A 14 33.90 -35.88 24.93
CA ALA A 14 32.47 -35.64 25.09
C ALA A 14 31.98 -34.69 23.98
N SER A 15 31.36 -35.25 22.95
CA SER A 15 30.64 -34.51 21.93
C SER A 15 29.33 -33.96 22.51
N VAL A 16 29.36 -32.72 23.02
CA VAL A 16 28.13 -32.00 23.39
C VAL A 16 27.41 -31.63 22.09
N LEU A 17 26.43 -32.45 21.70
CA LEU A 17 25.45 -32.10 20.70
C LEU A 17 24.63 -30.92 21.24
N ALA A 18 24.92 -29.71 20.75
CA ALA A 18 24.09 -28.54 21.00
C ALA A 18 22.73 -28.75 20.31
N PHE A 19 21.74 -29.24 21.08
CA PHE A 19 20.34 -29.15 20.71
C PHE A 19 19.94 -27.66 20.79
N SER A 20 20.02 -26.94 19.67
CA SER A 20 19.30 -25.67 19.54
C SER A 20 17.80 -26.00 19.51
N PRO A 21 16.99 -25.58 20.51
CA PRO A 21 15.56 -25.78 20.44
C PRO A 21 15.05 -25.10 19.16
N ALA A 22 14.24 -25.82 18.37
CA ALA A 22 13.60 -25.25 17.20
C ALA A 22 12.70 -24.09 17.67
N GLN A 23 13.19 -22.86 17.52
CA GLN A 23 12.44 -21.66 17.87
C GLN A 23 11.23 -21.58 16.94
N ALA A 24 10.03 -21.45 17.52
CA ALA A 24 8.79 -21.31 16.75
C ALA A 24 8.90 -20.12 15.79
N GLU A 25 8.41 -20.26 14.55
CA GLU A 25 8.43 -19.18 13.56
C GLU A 25 7.41 -18.10 13.90
N LEU A 26 7.76 -16.84 13.61
CA LEU A 26 6.84 -15.72 13.66
C LEU A 26 6.04 -15.67 12.35
N VAL A 27 4.78 -16.08 12.41
CA VAL A 27 3.90 -16.05 11.24
C VAL A 27 3.31 -14.66 11.08
N ILE A 28 3.64 -14.01 9.96
CA ILE A 28 3.06 -12.75 9.52
C ILE A 28 2.30 -12.96 8.21
N ALA A 29 1.46 -12.01 7.82
CA ALA A 29 0.79 -12.05 6.53
C ALA A 29 0.86 -10.74 5.78
N THR A 30 0.81 -10.82 4.45
CA THR A 30 0.49 -9.69 3.58
C THR A 30 -0.78 -10.02 2.82
N VAL A 31 -1.76 -9.13 2.89
CA VAL A 31 -3.08 -9.34 2.30
C VAL A 31 -3.44 -8.16 1.41
N GLY A 32 -3.91 -8.45 0.21
CA GLY A 32 -4.32 -7.46 -0.78
C GLY A 32 -4.93 -8.14 -2.00
N PRO A 33 -5.17 -7.40 -3.09
CA PRO A 33 -5.79 -7.93 -4.29
C PRO A 33 -4.76 -8.71 -5.10
N MET A 34 -4.50 -9.96 -4.72
CA MET A 34 -3.54 -10.80 -5.44
C MET A 34 -4.09 -11.26 -6.79
N THR A 35 -5.42 -11.24 -6.93
CA THR A 35 -6.13 -11.52 -8.18
C THR A 35 -7.09 -10.38 -8.53
N GLY A 36 -7.74 -10.49 -9.70
CA GLY A 36 -8.70 -9.51 -10.19
C GLY A 36 -8.03 -8.31 -10.87
N GLN A 37 -8.83 -7.25 -11.12
CA GLN A 37 -8.38 -6.10 -11.91
C GLN A 37 -7.35 -5.18 -11.22
N TYR A 38 -7.05 -5.44 -9.95
CA TYR A 38 -6.05 -4.70 -9.17
C TYR A 38 -4.84 -5.59 -8.80
N ALA A 39 -4.66 -6.72 -9.48
CA ALA A 39 -3.59 -7.68 -9.23
C ALA A 39 -2.17 -7.08 -9.32
N SER A 40 -1.97 -6.02 -10.11
CA SER A 40 -0.69 -5.31 -10.16
C SER A 40 -0.31 -4.69 -8.80
N PHE A 41 -1.27 -4.19 -8.03
CA PHE A 41 -1.02 -3.71 -6.67
C PHE A 41 -0.79 -4.87 -5.68
N GLY A 42 -1.52 -5.99 -5.83
CA GLY A 42 -1.23 -7.21 -5.05
C GLY A 42 0.19 -7.73 -5.29
N GLU A 43 0.64 -7.72 -6.54
CA GLU A 43 2.01 -8.08 -6.91
C GLU A 43 3.04 -7.14 -6.28
N GLN A 44 2.81 -5.82 -6.31
CA GLN A 44 3.66 -4.85 -5.62
C GLN A 44 3.78 -5.18 -4.12
N MET A 45 2.65 -5.43 -3.45
CA MET A 45 2.62 -5.80 -2.03
C MET A 45 3.36 -7.12 -1.77
N ARG A 46 3.07 -8.16 -2.54
CA ARG A 46 3.69 -9.48 -2.41
C ARG A 46 5.21 -9.40 -2.54
N ARG A 47 5.72 -8.70 -3.57
CA ARG A 47 7.16 -8.52 -3.80
C ARG A 47 7.83 -7.76 -2.66
N GLY A 48 7.20 -6.69 -2.19
CA GLY A 48 7.67 -5.93 -1.03
C GLY A 48 7.79 -6.79 0.22
N ALA A 49 6.78 -7.60 0.48
CA ALA A 49 6.72 -8.48 1.64
C ALA A 49 7.74 -9.62 1.59
N GLU A 50 7.83 -10.32 0.46
CA GLU A 50 8.78 -11.42 0.26
C GLU A 50 10.22 -10.95 0.45
N GLN A 51 10.58 -9.79 -0.11
CA GLN A 51 11.93 -9.25 0.01
C GLN A 51 12.24 -8.77 1.44
N ALA A 52 11.26 -8.18 2.14
CA ALA A 52 11.42 -7.76 3.54
C ALA A 52 11.65 -8.96 4.46
N VAL A 53 10.84 -10.01 4.32
CA VAL A 53 10.98 -11.24 5.11
C VAL A 53 12.30 -11.96 4.81
N LYS A 54 12.71 -12.01 3.54
CA LYS A 54 14.01 -12.55 3.14
C LYS A 54 15.17 -11.80 3.83
N ASP A 55 15.13 -10.47 3.81
CA ASP A 55 16.16 -9.64 4.41
C ASP A 55 16.18 -9.76 5.95
N LEU A 56 15.01 -9.77 6.61
CA LEU A 56 14.91 -9.99 8.05
C LEU A 56 15.48 -11.36 8.46
N ASN A 57 15.12 -12.43 7.74
CA ASN A 57 15.61 -13.77 8.02
C ASN A 57 17.12 -13.91 7.78
N ALA A 58 17.66 -13.24 6.74
CA ALA A 58 19.09 -13.19 6.50
C ALA A 58 19.85 -12.43 7.61
N ALA A 59 19.19 -11.48 8.28
CA ALA A 59 19.72 -10.74 9.43
C ALA A 59 19.53 -11.46 10.79
N GLY A 60 19.11 -12.74 10.79
CA GLY A 60 18.91 -13.52 12.01
C GLY A 60 17.46 -13.55 12.52
N GLY A 61 16.51 -13.02 11.75
CA GLY A 61 15.09 -13.01 12.09
C GLY A 61 14.71 -11.87 13.05
N VAL A 62 13.58 -12.04 13.75
CA VAL A 62 13.07 -11.08 14.72
C VAL A 62 13.01 -11.77 16.09
N LEU A 63 13.67 -11.20 17.10
CA LEU A 63 13.89 -11.85 18.40
C LEU A 63 14.53 -13.25 18.29
N GLY A 64 15.41 -13.44 17.29
CA GLY A 64 16.07 -14.71 16.97
C GLY A 64 15.15 -15.75 16.30
N GLN A 65 13.89 -15.42 16.02
CA GLN A 65 12.94 -16.30 15.35
C GLN A 65 12.85 -15.97 13.86
N LYS A 66 12.81 -17.01 13.02
CA LYS A 66 12.51 -16.84 11.60
C LYS A 66 11.10 -16.32 11.42
N VAL A 67 10.93 -15.42 10.46
CA VAL A 67 9.65 -14.88 10.02
C VAL A 67 9.13 -15.73 8.87
N LYS A 68 7.90 -16.24 9.01
CA LYS A 68 7.17 -16.94 7.95
C LYS A 68 6.11 -16.02 7.38
N LEU A 69 6.09 -15.87 6.06
CA LEU A 69 5.12 -15.04 5.34
C LEU A 69 3.96 -15.88 4.81
N GLU A 70 2.74 -15.48 5.13
CA GLU A 70 1.51 -15.93 4.49
C GLU A 70 1.01 -14.85 3.51
N ILE A 71 0.57 -15.27 2.33
CA ILE A 71 -0.04 -14.36 1.34
C ILE A 71 -1.55 -14.60 1.31
N GLY A 72 -2.32 -13.54 1.54
CA GLY A 72 -3.77 -13.56 1.47
C GLY A 72 -4.27 -12.79 0.25
N ASP A 73 -5.19 -13.40 -0.49
CA ASP A 73 -5.90 -12.73 -1.58
C ASP A 73 -7.28 -12.25 -1.10
N ASP A 74 -7.50 -10.95 -1.10
CA ASP A 74 -8.80 -10.36 -0.84
C ASP A 74 -9.56 -9.93 -2.10
N ALA A 75 -8.93 -9.97 -3.29
CA ALA A 75 -9.46 -9.50 -4.56
C ALA A 75 -10.09 -8.08 -4.53
N CYS A 76 -9.76 -7.25 -3.54
CA CYS A 76 -10.47 -6.02 -3.18
C CYS A 76 -11.98 -6.19 -2.94
N ASP A 77 -12.40 -7.39 -2.56
CA ASP A 77 -13.76 -7.69 -2.12
C ASP A 77 -13.87 -7.66 -0.58
N PRO A 78 -14.78 -6.85 -0.01
CA PRO A 78 -14.93 -6.73 1.44
C PRO A 78 -15.29 -8.05 2.15
N LYS A 79 -16.06 -8.94 1.52
CA LYS A 79 -16.48 -10.21 2.15
C LYS A 79 -15.31 -11.19 2.17
N GLN A 80 -14.56 -11.28 1.08
CA GLN A 80 -13.35 -12.08 0.98
C GLN A 80 -12.27 -11.58 1.94
N ALA A 81 -12.09 -10.25 2.06
CA ALA A 81 -11.18 -9.65 3.03
C ALA A 81 -11.49 -10.09 4.47
N VAL A 82 -12.77 -10.09 4.87
CA VAL A 82 -13.22 -10.58 6.18
C VAL A 82 -12.95 -12.09 6.35
N ALA A 83 -13.18 -12.89 5.31
CA ALA A 83 -12.91 -14.34 5.36
C ALA A 83 -11.42 -14.63 5.54
N VAL A 84 -10.55 -13.95 4.78
CA VAL A 84 -9.09 -14.03 4.93
C VAL A 84 -8.67 -13.59 6.32
N ALA A 85 -9.19 -12.46 6.82
CA ALA A 85 -8.86 -11.97 8.15
C ALA A 85 -9.19 -13.00 9.25
N LYS A 86 -10.37 -13.64 9.19
CA LYS A 86 -10.77 -14.69 10.14
C LYS A 86 -9.85 -15.92 10.08
N LYS A 87 -9.41 -16.30 8.87
CA LYS A 87 -8.45 -17.39 8.68
C LYS A 87 -7.12 -17.06 9.35
N LEU A 88 -6.57 -15.86 9.12
CA LEU A 88 -5.29 -15.42 9.69
C LEU A 88 -5.33 -15.31 11.22
N VAL A 89 -6.43 -14.81 11.78
CA VAL A 89 -6.65 -14.82 13.24
C VAL A 89 -6.63 -16.25 13.78
N SER A 90 -7.33 -17.18 13.12
CA SER A 90 -7.34 -18.60 13.52
C SER A 90 -5.95 -19.25 13.42
N GLN A 91 -5.13 -18.82 12.46
CA GLN A 91 -3.73 -19.24 12.28
C GLN A 91 -2.76 -18.57 13.26
N LYS A 92 -3.24 -17.70 14.15
CA LYS A 92 -2.43 -16.97 15.15
C LYS A 92 -1.32 -16.13 14.51
N VAL A 93 -1.59 -15.56 13.34
CA VAL A 93 -0.71 -14.58 12.70
C VAL A 93 -0.53 -13.37 13.63
N VAL A 94 0.71 -12.92 13.82
CA VAL A 94 1.01 -11.82 14.76
C VAL A 94 0.93 -10.43 14.12
N PHE A 95 1.02 -10.37 12.80
CA PHE A 95 1.06 -9.12 12.03
C PHE A 95 0.49 -9.29 10.63
N VAL A 96 -0.29 -8.31 10.18
CA VAL A 96 -0.79 -8.19 8.81
C VAL A 96 -0.34 -6.87 8.18
N GLY A 97 0.49 -6.99 7.14
CA GLY A 97 0.78 -5.91 6.19
C GLY A 97 -0.31 -5.83 5.13
N GLY A 98 -1.32 -5.01 5.33
CA GLY A 98 -2.49 -4.95 4.45
C GLY A 98 -3.65 -4.15 5.03
N HIS A 99 -4.74 -3.93 4.30
CA HIS A 99 -4.95 -4.34 2.92
C HIS A 99 -4.64 -3.17 1.96
N PHE A 100 -4.90 -3.34 0.67
CA PHE A 100 -4.81 -2.26 -0.32
C PHE A 100 -6.09 -1.42 -0.34
N CYS A 101 -7.20 -1.99 -0.81
CA CYS A 101 -8.46 -1.27 -0.94
C CYS A 101 -9.07 -0.90 0.42
N SER A 102 -9.47 0.36 0.58
CA SER A 102 -10.12 0.83 1.81
C SER A 102 -11.43 0.10 2.12
N GLY A 103 -12.18 -0.30 1.09
CA GLY A 103 -13.38 -1.14 1.24
C GLY A 103 -13.10 -2.51 1.85
N SER A 104 -11.90 -3.06 1.67
CA SER A 104 -11.45 -4.32 2.27
C SER A 104 -10.80 -4.10 3.65
N SER A 105 -9.92 -3.11 3.75
CA SER A 105 -9.15 -2.80 4.97
C SER A 105 -10.05 -2.48 6.15
N ILE A 106 -11.08 -1.66 5.97
CA ILE A 106 -11.97 -1.21 7.05
C ILE A 106 -12.69 -2.39 7.73
N PRO A 107 -13.45 -3.26 7.02
CA PRO A 107 -14.10 -4.38 7.66
C PRO A 107 -13.12 -5.46 8.17
N ALA A 108 -12.00 -5.70 7.47
CA ALA A 108 -10.96 -6.63 7.94
C ALA A 108 -10.31 -6.15 9.25
N SER A 109 -10.08 -4.84 9.41
CA SER A 109 -9.51 -4.25 10.62
C SER A 109 -10.31 -4.55 11.88
N LYS A 110 -11.64 -4.66 11.76
CA LYS A 110 -12.52 -5.04 12.88
C LYS A 110 -12.28 -6.48 13.33
N VAL A 111 -12.02 -7.38 12.38
CA VAL A 111 -11.67 -8.78 12.66
C VAL A 111 -10.30 -8.86 13.33
N TYR A 112 -9.30 -8.14 12.82
CA TYR A 112 -7.96 -8.10 13.42
C TYR A 112 -7.96 -7.49 14.82
N THR A 113 -8.75 -6.43 15.05
CA THR A 113 -8.96 -5.81 16.36
C THR A 113 -9.55 -6.81 17.36
N ALA A 114 -10.64 -7.49 16.99
CA ALA A 114 -11.25 -8.51 17.85
C ALA A 114 -10.31 -9.70 18.10
N GLY A 115 -9.57 -10.12 17.07
CA GLY A 115 -8.60 -11.22 17.11
C GLY A 115 -7.23 -10.85 17.71
N ARG A 116 -7.03 -9.59 18.12
CA ARG A 116 -5.75 -9.07 18.66
C ARG A 116 -4.56 -9.29 17.72
N VAL A 117 -4.74 -9.04 16.42
CA VAL A 117 -3.69 -9.09 15.40
C VAL A 117 -3.31 -7.68 14.96
N LEU A 118 -2.03 -7.32 14.96
CA LEU A 118 -1.60 -6.00 14.51
C LEU A 118 -1.80 -5.86 12.99
N GLN A 119 -2.39 -4.74 12.56
CA GLN A 119 -2.49 -4.38 11.14
C GLN A 119 -1.70 -3.09 10.87
N ILE A 120 -0.82 -3.12 9.87
CA ILE A 120 -0.24 -1.91 9.27
C ILE A 120 -0.55 -1.94 7.78
N SER A 121 -1.45 -1.07 7.31
CA SER A 121 -1.76 -0.99 5.88
C SER A 121 -0.68 -0.21 5.12
N PRO A 122 -0.18 -0.74 3.98
CA PRO A 122 0.75 0.01 3.14
C PRO A 122 0.08 1.00 2.19
N ALA A 123 -1.25 0.93 1.99
CA ALA A 123 -1.91 1.61 0.87
C ALA A 123 -3.37 2.06 1.11
N SER A 124 -4.00 1.73 2.23
CA SER A 124 -5.40 2.11 2.47
C SER A 124 -5.51 3.52 3.08
N THR A 125 -5.89 4.45 2.22
CA THR A 125 -5.84 5.89 2.49
C THR A 125 -7.12 6.46 3.11
N ASN A 126 -8.23 5.73 3.12
CA ASN A 126 -9.49 6.30 3.62
C ASN A 126 -9.38 6.64 5.12
N PRO A 127 -9.72 7.87 5.55
CA PRO A 127 -9.74 8.32 6.94
C PRO A 127 -10.29 7.30 7.95
N LYS A 128 -11.40 6.64 7.59
CA LYS A 128 -12.12 5.69 8.46
C LYS A 128 -11.28 4.52 8.94
N LEU A 129 -10.23 4.12 8.22
CA LEU A 129 -9.39 2.99 8.63
C LEU A 129 -8.82 3.19 10.04
N THR A 130 -8.32 4.37 10.38
CA THR A 130 -7.76 4.66 11.70
C THR A 130 -8.68 5.52 12.58
N ASP A 131 -9.64 6.24 11.99
CA ASP A 131 -10.66 6.96 12.78
C ASP A 131 -11.65 6.01 13.46
N GLU A 132 -12.05 4.94 12.75
CA GLU A 132 -12.95 3.89 13.26
C GLU A 132 -12.20 2.58 13.57
N GLY A 133 -10.88 2.58 13.37
CA GLY A 133 -10.00 1.44 13.62
C GLY A 133 -9.78 1.17 15.11
N GLY A 134 -9.33 -0.04 15.41
CA GLY A 134 -8.89 -0.41 16.75
C GLY A 134 -7.51 0.16 17.10
N PRO A 135 -7.08 0.03 18.37
CA PRO A 135 -5.78 0.53 18.84
C PRO A 135 -4.57 -0.11 18.13
N ASN A 136 -4.80 -1.23 17.44
CA ASN A 136 -3.85 -2.06 16.70
C ASN A 136 -3.94 -1.90 15.17
N VAL A 137 -4.54 -0.81 14.69
CA VAL A 137 -4.65 -0.48 13.26
C VAL A 137 -3.78 0.73 12.97
N PHE A 138 -2.91 0.59 11.98
CA PHE A 138 -1.95 1.61 11.57
C PHE A 138 -1.85 1.64 10.04
N ARG A 139 -1.18 2.66 9.50
CA ARG A 139 -0.83 2.73 8.08
C ARG A 139 0.49 3.44 7.86
N VAL A 140 1.21 3.06 6.80
CA VAL A 140 2.44 3.74 6.34
C VAL A 140 2.22 4.59 5.09
N CYS A 141 1.00 4.60 4.54
CA CYS A 141 0.56 5.56 3.53
C CYS A 141 -0.14 6.77 4.17
N GLY A 142 -0.33 7.83 3.39
CA GLY A 142 -1.11 9.01 3.79
C GLY A 142 -2.62 8.75 3.85
N ARG A 143 -3.39 9.84 4.01
CA ARG A 143 -4.86 9.83 4.08
C ARG A 143 -5.53 10.64 2.97
N ASP A 144 -6.74 10.24 2.58
CA ASP A 144 -7.51 10.92 1.53
C ASP A 144 -7.98 12.33 1.93
N ASP A 145 -8.17 12.62 3.23
CA ASP A 145 -8.49 13.98 3.70
C ASP A 145 -7.31 14.94 3.51
N GLN A 146 -6.07 14.46 3.66
CA GLN A 146 -4.86 15.21 3.33
C GLN A 146 -4.65 15.30 1.81
N GLN A 147 -4.84 14.19 1.10
CA GLN A 147 -4.70 14.13 -0.36
C GLN A 147 -5.71 15.04 -1.07
N GLY A 148 -6.96 15.07 -0.59
CA GLY A 148 -8.03 15.91 -1.12
C GLY A 148 -7.78 17.40 -0.94
N VAL A 149 -7.09 17.82 0.13
CA VAL A 149 -6.65 19.22 0.29
C VAL A 149 -5.67 19.60 -0.83
N VAL A 150 -4.68 18.75 -1.09
CA VAL A 150 -3.68 18.96 -2.16
C VAL A 150 -4.36 18.98 -3.52
N ALA A 151 -5.20 17.99 -3.81
CA ALA A 151 -5.90 17.86 -5.07
C ALA A 151 -6.90 18.99 -5.33
N GLY A 152 -7.78 19.30 -4.38
CA GLY A 152 -8.84 20.30 -4.54
C GLY A 152 -8.29 21.71 -4.73
N THR A 153 -7.27 22.07 -3.93
CA THR A 153 -6.60 23.37 -4.03
C THR A 153 -5.85 23.51 -5.36
N PHE A 154 -5.18 22.45 -5.81
CA PHE A 154 -4.49 22.42 -7.10
C PHE A 154 -5.46 22.62 -8.26
N LEU A 155 -6.59 21.92 -8.26
CA LEU A 155 -7.59 22.03 -9.33
C LEU A 155 -8.10 23.47 -9.48
N HIS A 156 -8.44 24.12 -8.36
CA HIS A 156 -8.92 25.50 -8.37
C HIS A 156 -7.84 26.47 -8.88
N LYS A 157 -6.60 26.31 -8.40
CA LYS A 157 -5.50 27.21 -8.74
C LYS A 157 -5.03 27.07 -10.19
N ASN A 158 -4.94 25.85 -10.72
CA ASN A 158 -4.27 25.57 -12.01
C ASN A 158 -5.24 25.48 -13.19
N TYR A 159 -6.54 25.32 -12.93
CA TYR A 159 -7.56 25.29 -13.98
C TYR A 159 -8.62 26.40 -13.79
N PRO A 160 -8.22 27.67 -13.63
CA PRO A 160 -9.17 28.76 -13.46
C PRO A 160 -10.06 28.88 -14.71
N GLY A 161 -11.37 29.02 -14.48
CA GLY A 161 -12.36 29.16 -15.56
C GLY A 161 -12.65 27.88 -16.36
N LYS A 162 -12.03 26.76 -16.02
CA LYS A 162 -12.25 25.46 -16.67
C LYS A 162 -13.43 24.71 -16.03
N LYS A 163 -14.15 23.93 -16.83
CA LYS A 163 -15.22 23.07 -16.33
C LYS A 163 -14.63 21.77 -15.78
N VAL A 164 -14.69 21.62 -14.46
CA VAL A 164 -14.16 20.45 -13.75
C VAL A 164 -15.28 19.47 -13.41
N ALA A 165 -15.14 18.22 -13.85
CA ALA A 165 -15.97 17.10 -13.41
C ALA A 165 -15.31 16.33 -12.26
N PHE A 166 -16.13 15.76 -11.38
CA PHE A 166 -15.68 14.88 -10.30
C PHE A 166 -16.35 13.53 -10.46
N LEU A 167 -15.55 12.50 -10.68
CA LEU A 167 -16.00 11.14 -10.96
C LEU A 167 -15.60 10.20 -9.83
N HIS A 168 -16.43 9.21 -9.49
CA HIS A 168 -16.06 8.20 -8.50
C HIS A 168 -16.65 6.80 -8.77
N ASP A 169 -15.94 5.77 -8.33
CA ASP A 169 -16.29 4.35 -8.52
C ASP A 169 -17.29 3.77 -7.50
N LYS A 170 -17.89 4.62 -6.66
CA LYS A 170 -18.77 4.29 -5.52
C LYS A 170 -18.10 3.51 -4.38
N THR A 171 -16.82 3.15 -4.48
CA THR A 171 -16.10 2.47 -3.40
C THR A 171 -15.80 3.43 -2.24
N ALA A 172 -15.47 2.87 -1.07
CA ALA A 172 -15.07 3.67 0.08
C ALA A 172 -13.84 4.55 -0.21
N TYR A 173 -12.88 4.05 -1.00
CA TYR A 173 -11.71 4.82 -1.43
C TYR A 173 -12.11 5.87 -2.47
N GLY A 174 -12.62 5.44 -3.63
CA GLY A 174 -12.82 6.36 -4.75
C GLY A 174 -13.83 7.46 -4.43
N LYS A 175 -14.94 7.13 -3.77
CA LYS A 175 -15.88 8.15 -3.28
C LYS A 175 -15.25 9.04 -2.20
N GLY A 176 -14.53 8.46 -1.23
CA GLY A 176 -13.94 9.22 -0.12
C GLY A 176 -12.92 10.25 -0.61
N LEU A 177 -12.03 9.85 -1.51
CA LEU A 177 -11.04 10.74 -2.11
C LEU A 177 -11.68 11.82 -3.00
N MET A 178 -12.66 11.44 -3.82
CA MET A 178 -13.42 12.41 -4.64
C MET A 178 -14.12 13.43 -3.76
N ASP A 179 -14.85 12.99 -2.73
CA ASP A 179 -15.59 13.88 -1.81
C ASP A 179 -14.64 14.86 -1.10
N ALA A 180 -13.51 14.36 -0.57
CA ALA A 180 -12.51 15.22 0.09
C ALA A 180 -11.89 16.23 -0.88
N THR A 181 -11.66 15.84 -2.13
CA THR A 181 -11.14 16.73 -3.17
C THR A 181 -12.17 17.79 -3.56
N LEU A 182 -13.42 17.39 -3.78
CA LEU A 182 -14.52 18.27 -4.13
C LEU A 182 -14.77 19.31 -3.04
N GLU A 183 -14.78 18.87 -1.77
CA GLU A 183 -14.94 19.76 -0.62
C GLU A 183 -13.86 20.85 -0.60
N ASN A 184 -12.58 20.46 -0.77
CA ASN A 184 -11.48 21.42 -0.76
C ASN A 184 -11.44 22.31 -2.02
N TYR A 185 -11.83 21.77 -3.18
CA TYR A 185 -12.01 22.55 -4.41
C TYR A 185 -13.09 23.63 -4.21
N GLN A 186 -14.21 23.29 -3.57
CA GLN A 186 -15.29 24.24 -3.25
C GLN A 186 -14.87 25.27 -2.21
N LYS A 187 -14.16 24.86 -1.14
CA LYS A 187 -13.59 25.79 -0.14
C LYS A 187 -12.62 26.80 -0.77
N ALA A 188 -11.88 26.39 -1.79
CA ALA A 188 -11.01 27.28 -2.55
C ALA A 188 -11.77 28.22 -3.50
N GLY A 189 -13.09 28.07 -3.68
CA GLY A 189 -13.93 28.89 -4.55
C GLY A 189 -14.30 28.23 -5.89
N GLY A 190 -13.92 26.97 -6.09
CA GLY A 190 -14.28 26.18 -7.26
C GLY A 190 -15.77 25.77 -7.27
N LYS A 191 -16.30 25.57 -8.48
CA LYS A 191 -17.64 25.00 -8.69
C LYS A 191 -17.54 23.82 -9.64
N ALA A 192 -18.03 22.66 -9.22
CA ALA A 192 -18.04 21.47 -10.07
C ALA A 192 -19.03 21.66 -11.21
N ALA A 193 -18.61 21.38 -12.44
CA ALA A 193 -19.49 21.37 -13.60
C ALA A 193 -20.28 20.06 -13.70
N MET A 194 -19.77 18.99 -13.10
CA MET A 194 -20.39 17.67 -13.07
C MET A 194 -19.87 16.89 -11.86
N VAL A 195 -20.74 16.12 -11.20
CA VAL A 195 -20.36 15.16 -10.16
C VAL A 195 -21.11 13.86 -10.44
N GLU A 196 -20.39 12.79 -10.77
CA GLU A 196 -21.02 11.54 -11.20
C GLU A 196 -20.32 10.30 -10.68
N ALA A 197 -21.12 9.27 -10.46
CA ALA A 197 -20.62 7.94 -10.17
C ALA A 197 -20.51 7.14 -11.46
N TYR A 198 -19.49 6.28 -11.55
CA TYR A 198 -19.40 5.23 -12.57
C TYR A 198 -19.42 3.86 -11.90
N THR A 199 -19.51 2.81 -12.71
CA THR A 199 -19.47 1.42 -12.24
C THR A 199 -18.10 0.86 -12.57
N ALA A 200 -17.32 0.48 -11.55
CA ALA A 200 -16.03 -0.17 -11.75
C ALA A 200 -16.16 -1.53 -12.46
N GLY A 201 -15.12 -1.91 -13.21
CA GLY A 201 -15.07 -3.17 -13.95
C GLY A 201 -15.72 -3.15 -15.33
N GLU A 202 -16.38 -2.06 -15.73
CA GLU A 202 -16.85 -1.89 -17.10
C GLU A 202 -15.67 -1.72 -18.06
N LYS A 203 -15.84 -2.23 -19.29
CA LYS A 203 -14.86 -2.08 -20.37
C LYS A 203 -15.15 -0.85 -21.25
N ASP A 204 -16.36 -0.31 -21.16
CA ASP A 204 -16.87 0.76 -22.00
C ASP A 204 -17.46 1.88 -21.13
N TYR A 205 -16.81 3.03 -21.16
CA TYR A 205 -17.24 4.26 -20.50
C TYR A 205 -17.64 5.34 -21.52
N THR A 206 -17.84 5.00 -22.81
CA THR A 206 -18.11 5.95 -23.89
C THR A 206 -19.37 6.78 -23.66
N ALA A 207 -20.37 6.25 -22.95
CA ALA A 207 -21.57 7.00 -22.56
C ALA A 207 -21.24 8.14 -21.57
N LEU A 208 -20.44 7.86 -20.54
CA LEU A 208 -19.97 8.86 -19.58
C LEU A 208 -19.05 9.89 -20.27
N VAL A 209 -18.16 9.42 -21.13
CA VAL A 209 -17.28 10.29 -21.94
C VAL A 209 -18.08 11.20 -22.88
N SER A 210 -19.12 10.69 -23.52
CA SER A 210 -20.03 11.49 -24.37
C SER A 210 -20.73 12.57 -23.56
N LYS A 211 -21.17 12.24 -22.35
CA LYS A 211 -21.78 13.19 -21.42
C LYS A 211 -20.81 14.29 -20.99
N MET A 212 -19.56 13.93 -20.64
CA MET A 212 -18.50 14.89 -20.34
C MET A 212 -18.23 15.83 -21.52
N LYS A 213 -18.12 15.28 -22.73
CA LYS A 213 -17.92 16.05 -23.96
C LYS A 213 -19.09 17.03 -24.20
N ALA A 214 -20.33 16.58 -24.05
CA ALA A 214 -21.52 17.41 -24.22
C ALA A 214 -21.62 18.52 -23.18
N ALA A 215 -21.22 18.26 -21.93
CA ALA A 215 -21.13 19.27 -20.88
C ALA A 215 -19.94 20.24 -21.06
N GLY A 216 -19.03 19.95 -21.99
CA GLY A 216 -17.83 20.74 -22.26
C GLY A 216 -16.81 20.67 -21.13
N ILE A 217 -16.68 19.52 -20.48
CA ILE A 217 -15.73 19.30 -19.39
C ILE A 217 -14.29 19.46 -19.92
N ASP A 218 -13.48 20.29 -19.28
CA ASP A 218 -12.06 20.46 -19.61
C ASP A 218 -11.16 19.53 -18.80
N VAL A 219 -11.54 19.26 -17.55
CA VAL A 219 -10.78 18.49 -16.57
C VAL A 219 -11.73 17.54 -15.87
N PHE A 220 -11.35 16.28 -15.66
CA PHE A 220 -12.06 15.43 -14.73
C PHE A 220 -11.12 14.90 -13.64
N TYR A 221 -11.55 15.08 -12.39
CA TYR A 221 -10.94 14.45 -11.24
C TYR A 221 -11.56 13.06 -11.05
N LEU A 222 -10.73 12.03 -11.01
CA LEU A 222 -11.15 10.64 -10.81
C LEU A 222 -10.80 10.18 -9.39
N GLY A 223 -11.81 9.92 -8.57
CA GLY A 223 -11.68 9.10 -7.37
C GLY A 223 -11.91 7.64 -7.69
N GLY A 224 -10.84 6.91 -7.98
CA GLY A 224 -10.89 5.50 -8.37
C GLY A 224 -9.52 5.00 -8.81
N TYR A 225 -9.49 3.91 -9.58
CA TYR A 225 -8.28 3.15 -9.88
C TYR A 225 -7.80 3.30 -11.33
N HIS A 226 -6.58 2.81 -11.59
CA HIS A 226 -5.89 2.93 -12.87
C HIS A 226 -6.66 2.37 -14.06
N THR A 227 -7.32 1.21 -13.91
CA THR A 227 -8.02 0.53 -15.00
C THR A 227 -9.10 1.41 -15.61
N GLU A 228 -10.00 1.95 -14.79
CA GLU A 228 -11.09 2.80 -15.26
C GLU A 228 -10.60 4.15 -15.75
N GLY A 229 -9.66 4.79 -15.03
CA GLY A 229 -9.08 6.06 -15.48
C GLY A 229 -8.39 5.97 -16.84
N ALA A 230 -7.63 4.90 -17.06
CA ALA A 230 -6.95 4.64 -18.33
C ALA A 230 -7.93 4.37 -19.48
N LEU A 231 -9.00 3.61 -19.23
CA LEU A 231 -10.06 3.37 -20.22
C LEU A 231 -10.80 4.66 -20.58
N MET A 232 -11.17 5.48 -19.58
CA MET A 232 -11.88 6.73 -19.79
C MET A 232 -11.06 7.72 -20.62
N ILE A 233 -9.79 7.94 -20.29
CA ILE A 233 -8.95 8.89 -21.03
C ILE A 233 -8.64 8.40 -22.45
N ARG A 234 -8.44 7.09 -22.63
CA ARG A 234 -8.26 6.49 -23.96
C ARG A 234 -9.50 6.66 -24.83
N GLN A 235 -10.67 6.28 -24.31
CA GLN A 235 -11.94 6.40 -25.03
C GLN A 235 -12.29 7.85 -25.35
N ALA A 236 -11.99 8.80 -24.44
CA ALA A 236 -12.12 10.22 -24.71
C ALA A 236 -11.31 10.62 -25.94
N HIS A 237 -10.02 10.25 -26.00
CA HIS A 237 -9.14 10.58 -27.11
C HIS A 237 -9.60 9.93 -28.43
N GLU A 238 -10.03 8.67 -28.40
CA GLU A 238 -10.62 7.96 -29.55
C GLU A 238 -11.86 8.68 -30.10
N MET A 239 -12.64 9.33 -29.22
CA MET A 239 -13.80 10.13 -29.57
C MET A 239 -13.47 11.60 -29.93
N GLY A 240 -12.19 11.93 -30.13
CA GLY A 240 -11.72 13.28 -30.45
C GLY A 240 -11.94 14.30 -29.33
N TYR A 241 -12.05 13.83 -28.08
CA TYR A 241 -12.24 14.66 -26.88
C TYR A 241 -11.03 14.48 -25.95
N LYS A 242 -10.33 15.57 -25.63
CA LYS A 242 -9.03 15.52 -24.94
C LYS A 242 -9.09 16.28 -23.60
N PRO A 243 -9.87 15.81 -22.61
CA PRO A 243 -9.86 16.41 -21.29
C PRO A 243 -8.55 16.11 -20.55
N GLN A 244 -8.23 16.93 -19.57
CA GLN A 244 -7.20 16.59 -18.59
C GLN A 244 -7.76 15.61 -17.55
N LEU A 245 -7.10 14.47 -17.37
CA LEU A 245 -7.35 13.58 -16.23
C LEU A 245 -6.44 13.97 -15.06
N VAL A 246 -7.05 14.09 -13.88
CA VAL A 246 -6.36 14.26 -12.60
C VAL A 246 -6.88 13.19 -11.63
N SER A 247 -6.01 12.55 -10.85
CA SER A 247 -6.43 11.53 -9.87
C SER A 247 -5.52 11.48 -8.65
N GLY A 248 -5.63 10.41 -7.86
CA GLY A 248 -4.80 10.14 -6.70
C GLY A 248 -3.89 8.92 -6.87
N ASP A 249 -3.51 8.36 -5.73
CA ASP A 249 -2.46 7.36 -5.61
C ASP A 249 -2.73 6.04 -6.34
N ALA A 250 -3.98 5.71 -6.64
CA ALA A 250 -4.32 4.46 -7.32
C ALA A 250 -4.02 4.42 -8.83
N LEU A 251 -3.27 5.40 -9.36
CA LEU A 251 -2.72 5.40 -10.72
C LEU A 251 -1.23 5.04 -10.77
N VAL A 252 -0.58 4.75 -9.63
CA VAL A 252 0.88 4.49 -9.50
C VAL A 252 1.31 3.08 -9.95
N THR A 253 0.93 2.70 -11.17
CA THR A 253 1.23 1.39 -11.75
C THR A 253 1.47 1.51 -13.25
N ASP A 254 2.49 0.82 -13.77
CA ASP A 254 2.78 0.77 -15.21
C ASP A 254 1.59 0.29 -16.06
N GLU A 255 0.65 -0.43 -15.44
CA GLU A 255 -0.57 -0.93 -16.07
C GLU A 255 -1.48 0.22 -16.52
N PHE A 256 -1.48 1.36 -15.81
CA PHE A 256 -2.19 2.56 -16.25
C PHE A 256 -1.79 2.94 -17.67
N TRP A 257 -0.48 3.08 -17.92
CA TRP A 257 0.03 3.47 -19.22
C TRP A 257 -0.20 2.39 -20.28
N LYS A 258 -0.03 1.12 -19.93
CA LYS A 258 -0.30 0.00 -20.84
C LYS A 258 -1.75 0.01 -21.36
N ILE A 259 -2.70 0.45 -20.53
CA ILE A 259 -4.11 0.56 -20.92
C ILE A 259 -4.37 1.88 -21.68
N ALA A 260 -3.87 3.01 -21.18
CA ALA A 260 -4.17 4.35 -21.72
C ALA A 260 -3.42 4.65 -23.04
N GLY A 261 -2.22 4.08 -23.20
CA GLY A 261 -1.30 4.44 -24.28
C GLY A 261 -0.97 5.93 -24.28
N ASN A 262 -0.86 6.51 -25.46
CA ASN A 262 -0.55 7.94 -25.63
C ASN A 262 -1.63 8.88 -25.05
N ALA A 263 -2.84 8.39 -24.77
CA ALA A 263 -3.84 9.19 -24.08
C ALA A 263 -3.49 9.45 -22.60
N GLY A 264 -2.58 8.67 -22.02
CA GLY A 264 -2.05 8.89 -20.67
C GLY A 264 -1.04 10.03 -20.55
N GLU A 265 -0.59 10.62 -21.66
CA GLU A 265 0.38 11.73 -21.62
C GLU A 265 -0.20 12.95 -20.90
N GLY A 266 0.55 13.48 -19.93
CA GLY A 266 0.15 14.64 -19.14
C GLY A 266 -0.85 14.34 -18.04
N VAL A 267 -1.28 13.09 -17.85
CA VAL A 267 -2.16 12.72 -16.73
C VAL A 267 -1.47 12.99 -15.41
N LEU A 268 -2.17 13.68 -14.51
CA LEU A 268 -1.66 14.06 -13.20
C LEU A 268 -2.22 13.16 -12.11
N MET A 269 -1.40 12.83 -11.14
CA MET A 269 -1.83 12.11 -9.94
C MET A 269 -1.11 12.60 -8.70
N THR A 270 -1.79 12.58 -7.56
CA THR A 270 -1.14 12.75 -6.26
C THR A 270 -0.62 11.41 -5.76
N PHE A 271 0.56 11.40 -5.17
CA PHE A 271 1.08 10.28 -4.38
C PHE A 271 2.07 10.83 -3.35
N SER A 272 2.37 10.06 -2.31
CA SER A 272 3.46 10.42 -1.40
C SER A 272 4.81 10.42 -2.15
N PRO A 273 5.85 11.08 -1.61
CA PRO A 273 7.17 11.08 -2.22
C PRO A 273 7.66 9.65 -2.51
N ASP A 274 8.29 9.47 -3.67
CA ASP A 274 8.68 8.17 -4.19
C ASP A 274 9.78 7.56 -3.31
N PRO A 275 9.51 6.45 -2.58
CA PRO A 275 10.51 5.87 -1.71
C PRO A 275 11.74 5.35 -2.47
N ARG A 276 11.63 5.08 -3.77
CA ARG A 276 12.78 4.67 -4.60
C ARG A 276 13.84 5.77 -4.71
N LYS A 277 13.44 7.03 -4.51
CA LYS A 277 14.34 8.18 -4.53
C LYS A 277 14.97 8.47 -3.16
N ASN A 278 14.58 7.73 -2.13
CA ASN A 278 15.19 7.85 -0.82
C ASN A 278 16.56 7.14 -0.81
N ALA A 279 17.61 7.84 -0.35
CA ALA A 279 18.95 7.28 -0.28
C ALA A 279 19.00 6.00 0.57
N VAL A 280 18.21 5.92 1.65
CA VAL A 280 18.17 4.73 2.52
C VAL A 280 17.53 3.51 1.83
N ALA A 281 16.71 3.72 0.80
CA ALA A 281 16.09 2.65 0.04
C ALA A 281 16.97 2.11 -1.10
N ALA A 282 18.05 2.83 -1.48
CA ALA A 282 18.86 2.50 -2.64
C ALA A 282 19.38 1.04 -2.66
N PRO A 283 19.83 0.45 -1.53
CA PRO A 283 20.24 -0.96 -1.52
C PRO A 283 19.09 -1.93 -1.82
N VAL A 284 17.88 -1.64 -1.31
CA VAL A 284 16.69 -2.49 -1.53
C VAL A 284 16.19 -2.33 -2.97
N VAL A 285 16.19 -1.11 -3.51
CA VAL A 285 15.88 -0.84 -4.92
C VAL A 285 16.83 -1.60 -5.84
N ALA A 286 18.14 -1.59 -5.55
CA ALA A 286 19.12 -2.33 -6.34
C ALA A 286 18.86 -3.84 -6.32
N LYS A 287 18.45 -4.42 -5.18
CA LYS A 287 18.07 -5.85 -5.09
C LYS A 287 16.87 -6.20 -5.97
N PHE A 288 15.86 -5.34 -6.04
CA PHE A 288 14.71 -5.54 -6.93
C PHE A 288 15.09 -5.43 -8.40
N LYS A 289 15.89 -4.42 -8.76
CA LYS A 289 16.40 -4.25 -10.14
C LYS A 289 17.26 -5.44 -10.59
N ALA A 290 18.07 -6.00 -9.70
CA ALA A 290 18.82 -7.23 -9.97
C ALA A 290 17.91 -8.45 -10.24
N GLN A 291 16.69 -8.44 -9.70
CA GLN A 291 15.64 -9.43 -9.98
C GLN A 291 14.79 -9.06 -11.21
N LYS A 292 15.18 -8.03 -11.97
CA LYS A 292 14.44 -7.48 -13.12
C LYS A 292 13.02 -7.03 -12.75
N TYR A 293 12.85 -6.55 -11.52
CA TYR A 293 11.61 -5.99 -11.03
C TYR A 293 11.80 -4.52 -10.67
N GLU A 294 10.92 -3.64 -11.14
CA GLU A 294 10.89 -2.24 -10.74
C GLU A 294 9.98 -2.10 -9.51
N PRO A 295 10.50 -1.70 -8.34
CA PRO A 295 9.73 -1.67 -7.09
C PRO A 295 8.89 -0.39 -6.98
N GLU A 296 8.02 -0.20 -7.96
CA GLU A 296 7.15 0.97 -8.07
C GLU A 296 5.98 0.96 -7.08
N GLY A 297 5.28 2.09 -6.97
CA GLY A 297 4.07 2.22 -6.16
C GLY A 297 4.26 1.75 -4.72
N TYR A 298 3.52 0.70 -4.35
CA TYR A 298 3.37 0.21 -2.98
C TYR A 298 4.34 -0.92 -2.58
N THR A 299 5.30 -1.29 -3.43
CA THR A 299 6.31 -2.30 -3.09
C THR A 299 7.13 -1.90 -1.86
N LEU A 300 7.71 -0.70 -1.88
CA LEU A 300 8.53 -0.22 -0.75
C LEU A 300 7.69 0.17 0.46
N TYR A 301 6.42 0.54 0.29
CA TYR A 301 5.49 0.75 1.40
C TYR A 301 5.22 -0.55 2.16
N THR A 302 5.04 -1.65 1.44
CA THR A 302 4.82 -2.96 2.06
C THR A 302 6.09 -3.46 2.76
N TYR A 303 7.26 -3.25 2.14
CA TYR A 303 8.54 -3.52 2.77
C TYR A 303 8.72 -2.69 4.07
N GLY A 304 8.44 -1.39 3.99
CA GLY A 304 8.54 -0.46 5.13
C GLY A 304 7.59 -0.78 6.27
N ALA A 305 6.36 -1.23 5.97
CA ALA A 305 5.40 -1.68 6.99
C ALA A 305 5.94 -2.87 7.81
N ILE A 306 6.57 -3.84 7.14
CA ILE A 306 7.20 -4.99 7.79
C ILE A 306 8.43 -4.56 8.60
N GLN A 307 9.23 -3.62 8.10
CA GLN A 307 10.35 -3.05 8.87
C GLN A 307 9.89 -2.36 10.15
N ALA A 308 8.84 -1.53 10.07
CA ALA A 308 8.27 -0.84 11.22
C ALA A 308 7.77 -1.84 12.28
N TRP A 309 7.06 -2.88 11.85
CA TRP A 309 6.65 -3.98 12.73
C TRP A 309 7.85 -4.67 13.39
N ALA A 310 8.84 -5.11 12.60
CA ALA A 310 10.00 -5.84 13.11
C ALA A 310 10.83 -5.00 14.09
N ALA A 311 11.01 -3.71 13.81
CA ALA A 311 11.69 -2.77 14.67
C ALA A 311 10.92 -2.55 15.98
N ALA A 312 9.59 -2.41 15.91
CA ALA A 312 8.76 -2.27 17.09
C ALA A 312 8.77 -3.52 17.98
N VAL A 313 8.70 -4.72 17.40
CA VAL A 313 8.81 -6.00 18.12
C VAL A 313 10.18 -6.14 18.79
N THR A 314 11.25 -5.83 18.06
CA THR A 314 12.62 -5.87 18.59
C THR A 314 12.77 -4.93 19.78
N LYS A 315 12.30 -3.68 19.65
CA LYS A 315 12.37 -2.68 20.72
C LYS A 315 11.45 -3.00 21.91
N ALA A 316 10.31 -3.64 21.68
CA ALA A 316 9.45 -4.16 22.73
C ALA A 316 10.02 -5.39 23.45
N GLY A 317 10.98 -6.09 22.83
CA GLY A 317 11.50 -7.39 23.30
C GLY A 317 10.42 -8.48 23.34
N SER A 318 9.32 -8.32 22.59
CA SER A 318 8.15 -9.19 22.68
C SER A 318 7.23 -9.02 21.48
N THR A 319 6.51 -10.08 21.13
CA THR A 319 5.39 -10.06 20.16
C THR A 319 4.03 -9.79 20.81
N ASP A 320 4.00 -9.52 22.12
CA ASP A 320 2.76 -9.11 22.79
C ASP A 320 2.20 -7.82 22.17
N LEU A 321 0.96 -7.87 21.71
CA LEU A 321 0.33 -6.78 20.96
C LEU A 321 0.36 -5.46 21.73
N ALA A 322 0.06 -5.47 23.03
CA ALA A 322 -0.02 -4.23 23.81
C ALA A 322 1.35 -3.55 23.93
N LYS A 323 2.42 -4.34 24.14
CA LYS A 323 3.80 -3.84 24.16
C LYS A 323 4.22 -3.29 22.79
N VAL A 324 3.93 -4.00 21.70
CA VAL A 324 4.28 -3.57 20.34
C VAL A 324 3.53 -2.28 19.97
N VAL A 325 2.22 -2.21 20.24
CA VAL A 325 1.41 -1.00 20.00
C VAL A 325 1.92 0.19 20.81
N LYS A 326 2.34 -0.02 22.06
CA LYS A 326 2.94 1.04 22.88
C LYS A 326 4.20 1.60 22.21
N VAL A 327 5.07 0.73 21.70
CA VAL A 327 6.30 1.15 20.99
C VAL A 327 5.95 1.88 19.70
N LEU A 328 5.04 1.35 18.87
CA LEU A 328 4.60 2.01 17.62
C LEU A 328 4.09 3.44 17.85
N ARG A 329 3.43 3.69 18.99
CA ARG A 329 2.84 5.00 19.33
C ARG A 329 3.80 5.99 20.00
N SER A 330 4.98 5.55 20.40
CA SER A 330 5.92 6.39 21.18
C SER A 330 7.27 6.59 20.51
N GLU A 331 7.55 5.85 19.45
CA GLU A 331 8.88 5.76 18.86
C GLU A 331 8.87 6.02 17.35
N GLN A 332 10.05 6.26 16.81
CA GLN A 332 10.30 6.34 15.37
C GLN A 332 11.14 5.14 14.91
N PHE A 333 10.99 4.80 13.63
CA PHE A 333 11.58 3.61 13.02
C PHE A 333 12.28 3.98 11.72
N ASP A 334 13.52 3.52 11.56
CA ASP A 334 14.26 3.63 10.31
C ASP A 334 13.77 2.57 9.32
N THR A 335 13.23 3.02 8.19
CA THR A 335 12.67 2.15 7.14
C THR A 335 13.13 2.62 5.77
N VAL A 336 12.83 1.85 4.72
CA VAL A 336 13.00 2.27 3.32
C VAL A 336 12.16 3.51 2.97
N LEU A 337 11.11 3.81 3.73
CA LEU A 337 10.32 5.03 3.60
C LEU A 337 10.99 6.24 4.26
N GLY A 338 12.16 6.06 4.86
CA GLY A 338 12.81 7.01 5.75
C GLY A 338 12.47 6.74 7.20
N LYS A 339 12.75 7.72 8.05
CA LYS A 339 12.44 7.66 9.48
C LYS A 339 10.97 8.00 9.69
N ILE A 340 10.17 7.02 10.07
CA ILE A 340 8.72 7.16 10.23
C ILE A 340 8.28 6.96 11.68
N GLY A 341 7.18 7.58 12.08
CA GLY A 341 6.49 7.34 13.34
C GLY A 341 4.98 7.30 13.10
N PHE A 342 4.19 7.09 14.16
CA PHE A 342 2.74 7.04 14.07
C PHE A 342 2.09 7.97 15.09
N ASP A 343 1.00 8.61 14.69
CA ASP A 343 0.23 9.48 15.58
C ASP A 343 -0.71 8.68 16.51
N LYS A 344 -1.57 9.39 17.25
CA LYS A 344 -2.53 8.78 18.18
C LYS A 344 -3.63 7.96 17.49
N LYS A 345 -3.85 8.10 16.19
CA LYS A 345 -4.81 7.28 15.43
C LYS A 345 -4.14 6.06 14.83
N GLY A 346 -2.82 6.11 14.63
CA GLY A 346 -2.04 5.09 13.91
C GLY A 346 -1.70 5.53 12.49
N ASP A 347 -1.88 6.82 12.18
CA ASP A 347 -1.49 7.41 10.91
C ASP A 347 0.01 7.71 10.92
N VAL A 348 0.69 7.43 9.81
CA VAL A 348 2.11 7.74 9.69
C VAL A 348 2.36 9.24 9.78
N THR A 349 3.39 9.62 10.51
CA THR A 349 3.96 10.97 10.45
C THR A 349 4.93 11.02 9.27
N ALA A 350 4.39 11.14 8.05
CA ALA A 350 5.15 11.17 6.80
C ALA A 350 5.09 12.56 6.14
N PRO A 351 5.99 12.85 5.18
CA PRO A 351 5.81 13.97 4.26
C PRO A 351 4.46 13.89 3.54
N GLY A 352 3.87 15.05 3.23
CA GLY A 352 2.58 15.13 2.54
C GLY A 352 2.62 14.68 1.08
N TYR A 353 1.43 14.59 0.47
CA TYR A 353 1.27 14.24 -0.94
C TYR A 353 1.93 15.27 -1.88
N VAL A 354 2.52 14.77 -2.95
CA VAL A 354 3.12 15.55 -4.04
C VAL A 354 2.49 15.17 -5.38
N TRP A 355 2.74 15.97 -6.41
CA TRP A 355 2.22 15.74 -7.75
C TRP A 355 3.17 14.93 -8.61
N TYR A 356 2.60 14.01 -9.39
CA TYR A 356 3.26 13.27 -10.44
C TYR A 356 2.57 13.53 -11.78
N VAL A 357 3.32 13.39 -12.86
CA VAL A 357 2.84 13.46 -14.24
C VAL A 357 3.28 12.21 -14.99
N TRP A 358 2.34 11.61 -15.71
CA TRP A 358 2.63 10.56 -16.68
C TRP A 358 3.19 11.17 -17.97
N SER A 359 4.34 10.68 -18.41
CA SER A 359 4.97 11.09 -19.66
C SER A 359 5.80 9.95 -20.25
N LYS A 360 5.65 9.70 -21.55
CA LYS A 360 6.47 8.74 -22.31
C LYS A 360 6.56 7.33 -21.67
N GLY A 361 5.48 6.82 -21.10
CA GLY A 361 5.45 5.47 -20.53
C GLY A 361 5.91 5.37 -19.08
N THR A 362 6.25 6.48 -18.43
CA THR A 362 6.65 6.51 -17.03
C THR A 362 5.97 7.68 -16.31
N TYR A 363 6.15 7.75 -14.99
CA TYR A 363 5.71 8.89 -14.18
C TYR A 363 6.85 9.40 -13.31
N ASP A 364 6.90 10.70 -13.15
CA ASP A 364 7.84 11.40 -12.28
C ASP A 364 7.13 12.62 -11.66
N TYR A 365 7.77 13.29 -10.70
CA TYR A 365 7.27 14.51 -10.08
C TYR A 365 6.90 15.54 -11.14
N ALA A 366 5.68 16.08 -11.03
CA ALA A 366 5.27 17.23 -11.81
C ALA A 366 6.10 18.44 -11.34
N LYS A 367 6.72 19.14 -12.30
CA LYS A 367 7.57 20.31 -12.04
C LYS A 367 6.75 21.58 -11.80
#